data_AF-A0A545T7R6-F1
#
_entry.id   AF-A0A545T7R6-F1
#
_cell.length_a   1.000
_cell.length_b   1.000
_cell.length_c   1.000
_cell.angle_alpha   90.00
_cell.angle_beta   90.00
_cell.angle_gamma   90.00
#
_symmetry.space_group_name_H-M   'P 1'
#
loop_
_entity.id
_entity.type
_entity.pdbx_description
1 polymer ?
#
loop_
_entity_poly.entity_id
_entity_poly.type
_entity_poly.pdbx_seq_one_letter_code
_entity_poly.pdbx_strand_id
1 'polypeptide(L)'
;MRGLKTLGAIALGVLLAGCGDDNAKPEGFPESRVRNDIYGAIYKRPAVTTENRDVSYWAQDLALDYSAPRLSDAPAQLVKARKSAGCSLPKPSADAEVVYVEIYSGRDDAPLFLVTPKDVEGVKRYIEAKNKRPDLDRLLSSGNARQVDVFVTEVEKPVYLVLAAYDTTIWSLQLAEGVKLDGVAVIAYEAQALAHAPKQARVSYIVHEDSPQSRCMTVPHRPVNENWKAVERAAKQNHDRGFNKILKDARRDHRKFRSWMLGRVGPPDRNIDAYQTAHVLIGPKPATPLRYKPLTGSALAYSANAIAIWGDESDAAAVIYDLAEKGK
;
A
#
# COMPACT_ATOMS: atom_id res chain seq x y z
N MET A 1 -15.80 14.96 -74.37
CA MET A 1 -16.61 14.42 -73.25
C MET A 1 -15.91 14.76 -71.94
N ARG A 2 -16.68 15.23 -70.96
CA ARG A 2 -16.26 15.80 -69.68
C ARG A 2 -15.55 14.76 -68.79
N GLY A 3 -14.57 15.21 -68.02
CA GLY A 3 -13.90 14.39 -67.01
C GLY A 3 -13.15 15.22 -65.98
N LEU A 4 -13.87 16.06 -65.23
CA LEU A 4 -13.36 16.76 -64.06
C LEU A 4 -13.34 15.74 -62.91
N LYS A 5 -12.15 15.33 -62.44
CA LYS A 5 -12.00 14.51 -61.24
C LYS A 5 -11.50 15.38 -60.10
N THR A 6 -12.41 15.63 -59.16
CA THR A 6 -12.23 16.31 -57.88
C THR A 6 -11.26 15.49 -57.01
N LEU A 7 -10.12 16.09 -56.64
CA LEU A 7 -9.26 15.59 -55.57
C LEU A 7 -9.90 15.99 -54.24
N GLY A 8 -10.54 15.02 -53.58
CA GLY A 8 -11.02 15.17 -52.21
C GLY A 8 -9.84 15.09 -51.23
N ALA A 9 -9.59 16.19 -50.51
CA ALA A 9 -8.68 16.20 -49.38
C ALA A 9 -9.36 15.47 -48.20
N ILE A 10 -8.87 14.29 -47.87
CA ILE A 10 -9.23 13.61 -46.62
C ILE A 10 -8.43 14.30 -45.51
N ALA A 11 -9.11 15.14 -44.73
CA ALA A 11 -8.57 15.68 -43.50
C ALA A 11 -8.38 14.52 -42.51
N LEU A 12 -7.14 14.10 -42.34
CA LEU A 12 -6.73 13.15 -41.30
C LEU A 12 -6.86 13.87 -39.95
N GLY A 13 -8.02 13.74 -39.31
CA GLY A 13 -8.22 14.17 -37.94
C GLY A 13 -7.38 13.31 -37.01
N VAL A 14 -6.18 13.78 -36.68
CA VAL A 14 -5.38 13.24 -35.57
C VAL A 14 -6.16 13.55 -34.30
N LEU A 15 -6.96 12.59 -33.84
CA LEU A 15 -7.45 12.54 -32.48
C LEU A 15 -6.22 12.33 -31.60
N LEU A 16 -5.61 13.43 -31.15
CA LEU A 16 -4.80 13.45 -29.95
C LEU A 16 -5.71 12.99 -28.82
N ALA A 17 -5.77 11.68 -28.56
CA ALA A 17 -6.18 11.17 -27.28
C ALA A 17 -5.19 11.77 -26.28
N GLY A 18 -5.56 12.92 -25.71
CA GLY A 18 -4.77 13.58 -24.70
C GLY A 18 -4.46 12.56 -23.64
N CYS A 19 -3.18 12.26 -23.46
CA CYS A 19 -2.70 11.62 -22.25
C CYS A 19 -3.14 12.56 -21.12
N GLY A 20 -4.26 12.24 -20.48
CA GLY A 20 -4.74 13.02 -19.35
C GLY A 20 -3.61 13.10 -18.34
N ASP A 21 -3.32 14.30 -17.84
CA ASP A 21 -2.36 14.44 -16.77
C ASP A 21 -2.95 13.77 -15.53
N ASP A 22 -2.53 12.52 -15.33
CA ASP A 22 -2.88 11.66 -14.21
C ASP A 22 -2.57 12.29 -12.83
N ASN A 23 -1.84 13.41 -12.83
CA ASN A 23 -1.44 14.18 -11.66
C ASN A 23 -2.31 15.45 -11.46
N ALA A 24 -3.10 15.87 -12.45
CA ALA A 24 -3.98 17.01 -12.32
C ALA A 24 -5.09 16.72 -11.29
N LYS A 25 -5.47 17.75 -10.52
CA LYS A 25 -6.58 17.66 -9.57
C LYS A 25 -7.88 17.37 -10.34
N PRO A 26 -8.60 16.28 -10.04
CA PRO A 26 -9.87 16.00 -10.71
C PRO A 26 -10.93 17.05 -10.36
N GLU A 27 -11.87 17.27 -11.27
CA GLU A 27 -13.09 17.99 -10.98
C GLU A 27 -14.03 17.17 -10.08
N GLY A 28 -14.85 17.85 -9.28
CA GLY A 28 -15.85 17.24 -8.41
C GLY A 28 -15.32 16.78 -7.04
N PHE A 29 -16.10 15.92 -6.39
CA PHE A 29 -15.88 15.47 -5.02
C PHE A 29 -14.96 14.24 -4.95
N PRO A 30 -13.97 14.19 -4.05
CA PRO A 30 -13.09 13.04 -3.82
C PRO A 30 -13.84 11.72 -3.60
N GLU A 31 -15.01 11.78 -2.97
CA GLU A 31 -15.88 10.66 -2.67
C GLU A 31 -16.38 9.94 -3.93
N SER A 32 -16.42 10.63 -5.09
CA SER A 32 -16.72 10.00 -6.39
C SER A 32 -15.71 8.93 -6.81
N ARG A 33 -14.52 8.92 -6.21
CA ARG A 33 -13.46 7.91 -6.43
C ARG A 33 -13.45 6.83 -5.35
N VAL A 34 -14.41 6.84 -4.43
CA VAL A 34 -14.58 5.81 -3.40
C VAL A 34 -15.66 4.83 -3.85
N ARG A 35 -15.37 3.54 -3.75
CA ARG A 35 -16.38 2.48 -3.97
C ARG A 35 -16.31 1.44 -2.86
N ASN A 36 -17.46 0.93 -2.45
CA ASN A 36 -17.53 -0.17 -1.50
C ASN A 36 -17.41 -1.52 -2.20
N ASP A 37 -16.62 -2.41 -1.63
CA ASP A 37 -16.48 -3.82 -2.01
C ASP A 37 -16.94 -4.74 -0.87
N ILE A 38 -16.95 -6.06 -1.09
CA ILE A 38 -17.31 -7.08 -0.11
C ILE A 38 -16.56 -6.88 1.21
N TYR A 39 -15.30 -6.46 1.13
CA TYR A 39 -14.40 -6.27 2.27
C TYR A 39 -14.18 -4.80 2.66
N GLY A 40 -14.96 -3.85 2.12
CA GLY A 40 -14.90 -2.44 2.50
C GLY A 40 -14.52 -1.48 1.39
N ALA A 41 -14.26 -0.23 1.75
CA ALA A 41 -14.02 0.87 0.81
C ALA A 41 -12.68 0.75 0.05
N ILE A 42 -12.75 1.02 -1.25
CA ILE A 42 -11.62 1.18 -2.17
C ILE A 42 -11.54 2.66 -2.55
N TYR A 43 -10.46 3.32 -2.16
CA TYR A 43 -10.14 4.69 -2.52
C TYR A 43 -9.24 4.67 -3.75
N LYS A 44 -9.79 5.08 -4.91
CA LYS A 44 -9.01 5.18 -6.14
C LYS A 44 -8.23 6.50 -6.15
N ARG A 45 -7.02 6.48 -6.70
CA ARG A 45 -6.23 7.69 -6.95
C ARG A 45 -7.07 8.77 -7.67
N PRO A 46 -6.95 10.06 -7.29
CA PRO A 46 -6.13 10.60 -6.19
C PRO A 46 -6.90 10.84 -4.88
N ALA A 47 -7.96 10.07 -4.59
CA ALA A 47 -8.71 10.22 -3.34
C ALA A 47 -7.92 9.73 -2.11
N VAL A 48 -8.11 10.45 -1.00
CA VAL A 48 -7.40 10.25 0.26
C VAL A 48 -8.32 9.63 1.30
N THR A 49 -7.88 8.53 1.92
CA THR A 49 -8.54 7.95 3.09
C THR A 49 -8.25 8.79 4.32
N THR A 50 -9.28 9.11 5.10
CA THR A 50 -9.15 9.79 6.38
C THR A 50 -9.76 8.94 7.50
N GLU A 51 -9.57 9.35 8.75
CA GLU A 51 -10.24 8.72 9.89
C GLU A 51 -11.77 8.81 9.80
N ASN A 52 -12.28 9.94 9.32
CA ASN A 52 -13.70 10.09 9.02
C ASN A 52 -13.98 9.48 7.65
N ARG A 53 -14.59 8.29 7.65
CA ARG A 53 -14.84 7.52 6.42
C ARG A 53 -15.74 8.23 5.40
N ASP A 54 -16.51 9.24 5.83
CA ASP A 54 -17.37 10.05 4.98
C ASP A 54 -16.67 11.27 4.39
N VAL A 55 -15.42 11.53 4.79
CA VAL A 55 -14.62 12.67 4.33
C VAL A 55 -13.41 12.17 3.58
N SER A 56 -13.27 12.64 2.35
CA SER A 56 -12.11 12.40 1.51
C SER A 56 -11.57 13.72 0.95
N TYR A 57 -10.29 13.73 0.59
CA TYR A 57 -9.64 14.86 -0.06
C TYR A 57 -8.99 14.38 -1.35
N TRP A 58 -8.68 15.33 -2.25
CA TRP A 58 -7.75 15.05 -3.32
C TRP A 58 -6.32 15.12 -2.79
N ALA A 59 -5.43 14.23 -3.22
CA ALA A 59 -4.02 14.28 -2.83
C ALA A 59 -3.39 15.66 -3.14
N GLN A 60 -3.81 16.29 -4.23
CA GLN A 60 -3.41 17.65 -4.63
C GLN A 60 -3.87 18.74 -3.65
N ASP A 61 -4.88 18.48 -2.82
CA ASP A 61 -5.28 19.39 -1.74
C ASP A 61 -4.34 19.29 -0.53
N LEU A 62 -3.55 18.23 -0.43
CA LEU A 62 -2.63 17.96 0.68
C LEU A 62 -1.19 18.26 0.29
N ALA A 63 -0.82 18.01 -0.98
CA ALA A 63 0.53 18.14 -1.46
C ALA A 63 0.61 18.89 -2.79
N LEU A 64 1.52 19.87 -2.85
CA LEU A 64 2.01 20.46 -4.08
C LEU A 64 2.84 19.44 -4.85
N ASP A 65 2.82 19.53 -6.17
CA ASP A 65 3.63 18.70 -7.07
C ASP A 65 3.40 17.19 -6.89
N TYR A 66 2.20 16.81 -6.42
CA TYR A 66 1.80 15.40 -6.34
C TYR A 66 2.00 14.71 -7.69
N SER A 67 2.61 13.53 -7.66
CA SER A 67 2.76 12.69 -8.84
C SER A 67 2.63 11.21 -8.48
N ALA A 68 1.95 10.44 -9.32
CA ALA A 68 1.91 8.99 -9.16
C ALA A 68 3.30 8.36 -9.40
N PRO A 69 3.59 7.19 -8.80
CA PRO A 69 4.87 6.52 -8.99
C PRO A 69 5.05 6.06 -10.43
N ARG A 70 6.27 6.20 -10.95
CA ARG A 70 6.67 5.77 -12.29
C ARG A 70 7.98 5.02 -12.24
N LEU A 71 8.26 4.23 -13.28
CA LEU A 71 9.53 3.51 -13.46
C LEU A 71 10.77 4.42 -13.32
N SER A 72 10.66 5.67 -13.77
CA SER A 72 11.71 6.68 -13.66
C SER A 72 11.99 7.16 -12.24
N ASP A 73 11.11 6.87 -11.28
CA ASP A 73 11.19 7.41 -9.92
C ASP A 73 12.04 6.53 -8.98
N ALA A 74 13.12 5.95 -9.52
CA ALA A 74 13.97 5.00 -8.82
C ALA A 74 14.55 5.58 -7.52
N PRO A 75 14.48 4.84 -6.40
CA PRO A 75 15.12 5.26 -5.16
C PRO A 75 16.64 5.27 -5.34
N ALA A 76 17.32 6.18 -4.65
CA ALA A 76 18.79 6.19 -4.64
C ALA A 76 19.36 4.92 -4.01
N GLN A 77 18.64 4.34 -3.04
CA GLN A 77 19.08 3.18 -2.29
C GLN A 77 17.91 2.27 -1.91
N LEU A 78 18.11 0.97 -2.10
CA LEU A 78 17.29 -0.09 -1.53
C LEU A 78 18.03 -0.67 -0.32
N VAL A 79 17.48 -0.48 0.88
CA VAL A 79 18.13 -0.86 2.14
C VAL A 79 17.32 -1.93 2.84
N LYS A 80 17.95 -3.05 3.23
CA LYS A 80 17.27 -4.03 4.08
C LYS A 80 16.98 -3.44 5.45
N ALA A 81 15.73 -3.52 5.87
CA ALA A 81 15.30 -3.17 7.20
C ALA A 81 15.97 -4.10 8.22
N ARG A 82 16.19 -3.57 9.43
CA ARG A 82 16.65 -4.39 10.54
C ARG A 82 15.51 -5.28 11.01
N LYS A 83 15.79 -6.58 11.16
CA LYS A 83 14.84 -7.51 11.78
C LYS A 83 14.58 -7.11 13.22
N SER A 84 13.31 -7.10 13.61
CA SER A 84 12.95 -7.03 15.02
C SER A 84 13.43 -8.29 15.74
N ALA A 85 14.25 -8.14 16.78
CA ALA A 85 14.63 -9.24 17.64
C ALA A 85 13.43 -9.66 18.51
N GLY A 86 13.06 -10.95 18.48
CA GLY A 86 12.02 -11.48 19.38
C GLY A 86 10.62 -10.87 19.19
N CYS A 87 10.28 -10.39 17.99
CA CYS A 87 8.95 -9.84 17.68
C CYS A 87 8.59 -8.58 18.50
N SER A 88 9.59 -7.82 18.94
CA SER A 88 9.40 -6.58 19.69
C SER A 88 9.11 -5.40 18.77
N LEU A 89 8.18 -4.54 19.17
CA LEU A 89 8.00 -3.23 18.57
C LEU A 89 8.52 -2.17 19.56
N PRO A 90 9.02 -1.02 19.07
CA PRO A 90 9.27 0.10 19.96
C PRO A 90 7.94 0.46 20.64
N LYS A 91 8.00 0.79 21.93
CA LYS A 91 6.80 1.31 22.60
C LYS A 91 6.62 2.78 22.22
N PRO A 92 5.38 3.24 22.01
CA PRO A 92 5.10 4.67 21.92
C PRO A 92 5.59 5.40 23.16
N SER A 93 6.06 6.64 22.99
CA SER A 93 6.27 7.55 24.13
C SER A 93 4.92 7.86 24.81
N ALA A 94 4.94 8.20 26.11
CA ALA A 94 3.70 8.36 26.89
C ALA A 94 2.79 9.50 26.41
N ASP A 95 3.36 10.50 25.76
CA ASP A 95 2.68 11.67 25.17
C ASP A 95 2.42 11.51 23.66
N ALA A 96 2.90 10.43 23.06
CA ALA A 96 2.72 10.18 21.64
C ALA A 96 1.29 9.73 21.36
N GLU A 97 0.71 10.29 20.31
CA GLU A 97 -0.54 9.82 19.75
C GLU A 97 -0.30 8.57 18.90
N VAL A 98 -1.01 7.51 19.20
CA VAL A 98 -0.90 6.22 18.52
C VAL A 98 -1.93 6.15 17.40
N VAL A 99 -1.47 6.14 16.15
CA VAL A 99 -2.35 6.08 14.97
C VAL A 99 -2.13 4.76 14.25
N TYR A 100 -3.22 4.01 14.08
CA TYR A 100 -3.22 2.76 13.31
C TYR A 100 -3.74 3.05 11.90
N VAL A 101 -2.98 2.63 10.90
CA VAL A 101 -3.38 2.60 9.49
C VAL A 101 -3.43 1.14 9.07
N GLU A 102 -4.64 0.62 8.90
CA GLU A 102 -4.86 -0.80 8.60
C GLU A 102 -5.52 -0.92 7.21
N ILE A 103 -4.77 -1.41 6.23
CA ILE A 103 -5.26 -1.60 4.85
C ILE A 103 -5.20 -3.08 4.45
N TYR A 104 -5.96 -3.50 3.44
CA TYR A 104 -5.65 -4.78 2.79
C TYR A 104 -4.49 -4.58 1.82
N SER A 105 -4.56 -3.58 0.95
CA SER A 105 -3.45 -3.22 0.07
C SER A 105 -3.40 -1.77 -0.37
N GLY A 106 -2.21 -1.32 -0.80
CA GLY A 106 -2.07 -0.08 -1.54
C GLY A 106 -2.78 -0.12 -2.89
N ARG A 107 -2.84 1.01 -3.59
CA ARG A 107 -3.54 1.09 -4.88
C ARG A 107 -2.68 1.61 -6.03
N ASP A 108 -1.70 2.46 -5.77
CA ASP A 108 -0.83 2.96 -6.82
C ASP A 108 0.23 1.91 -7.15
N ASP A 109 0.28 1.49 -8.42
CA ASP A 109 1.36 0.63 -8.93
C ASP A 109 2.70 1.32 -8.68
N ALA A 110 3.65 0.62 -8.06
CA ALA A 110 5.02 1.05 -8.00
C ALA A 110 5.90 0.05 -8.76
N PRO A 111 6.97 0.51 -9.43
CA PRO A 111 7.91 -0.34 -10.16
C PRO A 111 8.88 -1.05 -9.20
N LEU A 112 8.35 -1.72 -8.18
CA LEU A 112 9.11 -2.45 -7.18
C LEU A 112 8.43 -3.78 -6.92
N PHE A 113 9.22 -4.84 -7.03
CA PHE A 113 8.83 -6.17 -6.61
C PHE A 113 9.60 -6.53 -5.35
N LEU A 114 8.88 -7.00 -4.33
CA LEU A 114 9.45 -7.58 -3.12
C LEU A 114 9.10 -9.06 -3.10
N VAL A 115 10.06 -9.91 -3.44
CA VAL A 115 9.88 -11.37 -3.48
C VAL A 115 10.70 -12.04 -2.38
N THR A 116 10.26 -13.20 -1.92
CA THR A 116 10.95 -13.94 -0.86
C THR A 116 11.81 -15.07 -1.44
N PRO A 117 12.79 -15.60 -0.70
CA PRO A 117 13.51 -16.81 -1.09
C PRO A 117 12.60 -18.01 -1.35
N LYS A 118 11.45 -18.08 -0.65
CA LYS A 118 10.43 -19.12 -0.85
C LYS A 118 9.75 -18.98 -2.23
N ASP A 119 9.58 -17.76 -2.71
CA ASP A 119 9.05 -17.49 -4.05
C ASP A 119 10.05 -17.94 -5.13
N VAL A 120 11.33 -17.61 -4.94
CA VAL A 120 12.42 -18.07 -5.83
C VAL A 120 12.52 -19.60 -5.85
N GLU A 121 12.47 -20.26 -4.68
CA GLU A 121 12.46 -21.72 -4.59
C GLU A 121 11.21 -22.34 -5.24
N GLY A 122 10.06 -21.65 -5.18
CA GLY A 122 8.86 -22.01 -5.91
C GLY A 122 9.10 -22.07 -7.42
N VAL A 123 9.77 -21.05 -7.97
CA VAL A 123 10.14 -21.00 -9.39
C VAL A 123 11.21 -22.04 -9.73
N LYS A 124 12.20 -22.26 -8.87
CA LYS A 124 13.23 -23.29 -9.07
C LYS A 124 12.65 -24.68 -9.21
N ARG A 125 11.80 -25.11 -8.26
CA ARG A 125 11.11 -26.42 -8.33
C ARG A 125 10.29 -26.56 -9.60
N TYR A 126 9.71 -25.45 -10.06
CA TYR A 126 8.98 -25.43 -11.31
C TYR A 126 9.90 -25.68 -12.53
N ILE A 127 11.05 -24.98 -12.62
CA ILE A 127 12.04 -25.18 -13.70
C ILE A 127 12.48 -26.64 -13.74
N GLU A 128 12.76 -27.23 -12.58
CA GLU A 128 13.18 -28.62 -12.43
C GLU A 128 12.09 -29.63 -12.86
N ALA A 129 10.82 -29.31 -12.59
CA ALA A 129 9.68 -30.19 -12.90
C ALA A 129 9.29 -30.22 -14.40
N LYS A 130 9.88 -29.37 -15.26
CA LYS A 130 9.63 -29.28 -16.73
C LYS A 130 8.15 -29.17 -17.15
N ASN A 131 7.23 -28.78 -16.26
CA ASN A 131 5.78 -28.89 -16.48
C ASN A 131 5.02 -27.60 -16.18
N LYS A 132 4.46 -26.97 -17.23
CA LYS A 132 3.54 -25.80 -17.29
C LYS A 132 3.98 -24.55 -16.52
N ARG A 133 4.22 -23.44 -17.26
CA ARG A 133 4.60 -22.10 -16.77
C ARG A 133 4.24 -21.90 -15.30
N PRO A 134 5.18 -21.49 -14.43
CA PRO A 134 4.85 -21.28 -13.03
C PRO A 134 3.67 -20.31 -12.98
N ASP A 135 2.93 -20.32 -11.89
CA ASP A 135 1.99 -19.24 -11.60
C ASP A 135 2.78 -17.97 -11.23
N LEU A 136 3.66 -17.57 -12.15
CA LEU A 136 4.52 -16.41 -12.13
C LEU A 136 3.64 -15.18 -12.12
N ASP A 137 2.50 -15.22 -12.82
CA ASP A 137 1.50 -14.17 -12.77
C ASP A 137 1.01 -13.95 -11.33
N ARG A 138 0.74 -15.01 -10.56
CA ARG A 138 0.42 -14.87 -9.13
C ARG A 138 1.59 -14.35 -8.31
N LEU A 139 2.81 -14.84 -8.55
CA LEU A 139 4.00 -14.40 -7.80
C LEU A 139 4.33 -12.93 -8.07
N LEU A 140 4.31 -12.51 -9.33
CA LEU A 140 4.51 -11.13 -9.76
C LEU A 140 3.37 -10.26 -9.22
N SER A 141 2.13 -10.74 -9.24
CA SER A 141 0.99 -10.02 -8.67
C SER A 141 1.11 -9.82 -7.15
N SER A 142 1.50 -10.85 -6.40
CA SER A 142 1.69 -10.74 -4.94
C SER A 142 2.95 -9.97 -4.57
N GLY A 143 4.01 -10.08 -5.36
CA GLY A 143 5.29 -9.42 -5.15
C GLY A 143 5.31 -7.95 -5.61
N ASN A 144 4.42 -7.54 -6.52
CA ASN A 144 4.32 -6.16 -6.99
C ASN A 144 3.86 -5.25 -5.86
N ALA A 145 4.74 -4.35 -5.45
CA ALA A 145 4.49 -3.44 -4.36
C ALA A 145 3.55 -2.30 -4.80
N ARG A 146 2.53 -2.05 -4.00
CA ARG A 146 1.63 -0.91 -4.20
C ARG A 146 2.00 0.24 -3.27
N GLN A 147 2.16 1.45 -3.79
CA GLN A 147 2.44 2.62 -2.97
C GLN A 147 1.19 3.12 -2.25
N VAL A 148 1.41 3.55 -1.01
CA VAL A 148 0.50 4.39 -0.22
C VAL A 148 1.27 5.60 0.28
N ASP A 149 0.84 6.80 -0.12
CA ASP A 149 1.35 8.01 0.50
C ASP A 149 0.64 8.25 1.84
N VAL A 150 1.44 8.46 2.89
CA VAL A 150 0.96 8.74 4.24
C VAL A 150 1.25 10.20 4.56
N PHE A 151 0.25 11.05 4.35
CA PHE A 151 0.30 12.45 4.71
C PHE A 151 0.14 12.59 6.21
N VAL A 152 1.19 13.03 6.90
CA VAL A 152 1.15 13.29 8.35
C VAL A 152 1.19 14.79 8.53
N THR A 153 0.13 15.34 9.12
CA THR A 153 -0.08 16.78 9.34
C THR A 153 -0.38 17.10 10.80
N GLU A 154 -0.42 16.07 11.66
CA GLU A 154 -0.50 16.21 13.11
C GLU A 154 0.79 16.83 13.66
N VAL A 155 0.66 17.97 14.33
CA VAL A 155 1.78 18.76 14.86
C VAL A 155 1.66 19.05 16.36
N GLU A 156 0.48 18.82 16.95
CA GLU A 156 0.26 19.12 18.37
C GLU A 156 0.95 18.08 19.26
N LYS A 157 0.95 16.82 18.83
CA LYS A 157 1.56 15.69 19.56
C LYS A 157 2.53 14.91 18.67
N PRO A 158 3.56 14.28 19.25
CA PRO A 158 4.33 13.27 18.54
C PRO A 158 3.42 12.15 18.04
N VAL A 159 3.63 11.64 16.84
CA VAL A 159 2.83 10.56 16.26
C VAL A 159 3.61 9.27 16.26
N TYR A 160 3.06 8.21 16.85
CA TYR A 160 3.50 6.85 16.68
C TYR A 160 2.63 6.13 15.65
N LEU A 161 3.22 5.74 14.52
CA LEU A 161 2.51 5.11 13.42
C LEU A 161 2.56 3.60 13.51
N VAL A 162 1.41 2.95 13.39
CA VAL A 162 1.31 1.54 13.02
C VAL A 162 0.81 1.47 11.59
N LEU A 163 1.63 0.96 10.69
CA LEU A 163 1.33 0.79 9.27
C LEU A 163 1.15 -0.69 9.00
N ALA A 164 -0.10 -1.12 8.80
CA ALA A 164 -0.47 -2.52 8.70
C ALA A 164 -1.12 -2.83 7.35
N ALA A 165 -0.57 -3.77 6.58
CA ALA A 165 -1.15 -4.21 5.32
C ALA A 165 -1.02 -5.71 5.07
N TYR A 166 -1.97 -6.26 4.32
CA TYR A 166 -1.93 -7.66 3.90
C TYR A 166 -0.98 -7.83 2.71
N ASP A 167 -1.24 -7.15 1.58
CA ASP A 167 -0.40 -7.29 0.37
C ASP A 167 0.87 -6.42 0.45
N THR A 168 1.77 -6.66 -0.50
CA THR A 168 3.04 -5.93 -0.66
C THR A 168 2.79 -4.44 -0.84
N THR A 169 3.31 -3.64 0.10
CA THR A 169 3.02 -2.20 0.19
C THR A 169 4.30 -1.38 0.38
N ILE A 170 4.41 -0.27 -0.37
CA ILE A 170 5.37 0.81 -0.09
C ILE A 170 4.64 1.90 0.68
N TRP A 171 5.05 2.16 1.91
CA TRP A 171 4.59 3.33 2.66
C TRP A 171 5.51 4.50 2.39
N SER A 172 5.01 5.57 1.79
CA SER A 172 5.78 6.79 1.54
C SER A 172 5.36 7.88 2.52
N LEU A 173 6.21 8.23 3.48
CA LEU A 173 5.86 9.21 4.51
C LEU A 173 5.98 10.64 3.98
N GLN A 174 4.86 11.34 3.95
CA GLN A 174 4.75 12.73 3.52
C GLN A 174 4.49 13.62 4.74
N LEU A 175 5.56 13.98 5.45
CA LEU A 175 5.48 14.75 6.70
C LEU A 175 5.39 16.25 6.43
N ALA A 176 4.38 16.91 6.99
CA ALA A 176 4.30 18.36 7.04
C ALA A 176 5.38 18.96 7.97
N GLU A 177 5.60 20.27 7.86
CA GLU A 177 6.52 20.98 8.74
C GLU A 177 6.03 20.92 10.20
N GLY A 178 6.96 20.76 11.14
CA GLY A 178 6.66 20.69 12.58
C GLY A 178 6.21 19.31 13.08
N VAL A 179 5.90 18.37 12.19
CA VAL A 179 5.52 16.99 12.57
C VAL A 179 6.65 16.31 13.32
N LYS A 180 6.31 15.73 14.48
CA LYS A 180 7.24 14.91 15.28
C LYS A 180 6.83 13.45 15.17
N LEU A 181 7.68 12.63 14.54
CA LEU A 181 7.45 11.20 14.45
C LEU A 181 8.10 10.50 15.64
N ASP A 182 7.29 9.90 16.52
CA ASP A 182 7.76 9.15 17.70
C ASP A 182 8.33 7.77 17.31
N GLY A 183 7.69 7.11 16.34
CA GLY A 183 8.10 5.80 15.85
C GLY A 183 7.20 5.29 14.72
N VAL A 184 7.65 4.23 14.05
CA VAL A 184 6.90 3.53 13.01
C VAL A 184 7.02 2.03 13.22
N ALA A 185 5.88 1.36 13.41
CA ALA A 185 5.77 -0.09 13.35
C ALA A 185 5.13 -0.49 12.01
N VAL A 186 5.90 -1.18 11.18
CA VAL A 186 5.41 -1.78 9.92
C VAL A 186 5.02 -3.23 10.21
N ILE A 187 3.73 -3.55 10.07
CA ILE A 187 3.18 -4.87 10.35
C ILE A 187 2.58 -5.45 9.06
N ALA A 188 3.02 -6.65 8.67
CA ALA A 188 2.73 -7.13 7.33
C ALA A 188 2.45 -8.63 7.23
N TYR A 189 1.61 -9.00 6.28
CA TYR A 189 1.56 -10.38 5.81
C TYR A 189 2.63 -10.59 4.72
N GLU A 190 2.51 -9.91 3.58
CA GLU A 190 3.54 -9.88 2.54
C GLU A 190 4.68 -8.90 2.86
N ALA A 191 5.76 -8.93 2.07
CA ALA A 191 6.88 -8.01 2.23
C ALA A 191 6.45 -6.53 2.07
N GLN A 192 7.01 -5.63 2.86
CA GLN A 192 6.72 -4.20 2.78
C GLN A 192 7.98 -3.34 2.77
N ALA A 193 7.82 -2.11 2.30
CA ALA A 193 8.85 -1.09 2.30
C ALA A 193 8.36 0.25 2.86
N LEU A 194 9.30 1.08 3.32
CA LEU A 194 9.07 2.41 3.88
C LEU A 194 10.05 3.40 3.23
N ALA A 195 9.50 4.46 2.66
CA ALA A 195 10.23 5.59 2.12
C ALA A 195 10.07 6.81 3.03
N HIS A 196 11.03 7.73 2.95
CA HIS A 196 10.98 9.05 3.56
C HIS A 196 10.85 9.09 5.09
N ALA A 197 11.09 7.96 5.77
CA ALA A 197 11.22 7.96 7.22
C ALA A 197 12.44 8.81 7.64
N PRO A 198 12.27 9.74 8.61
CA PRO A 198 13.40 10.47 9.16
C PRO A 198 14.46 9.50 9.70
N LYS A 199 15.76 9.81 9.53
CA LYS A 199 16.86 8.92 9.95
C LYS A 199 16.81 8.59 11.45
N GLN A 200 16.30 9.51 12.26
CA GLN A 200 16.13 9.37 13.70
C GLN A 200 14.88 8.61 14.12
N ALA A 201 13.96 8.29 13.19
CA ALA A 201 12.72 7.61 13.52
C ALA A 201 12.99 6.18 14.00
N ARG A 202 12.29 5.77 15.07
CA ARG A 202 12.33 4.40 15.59
C ARG A 202 11.46 3.52 14.70
N VAL A 203 12.05 2.95 13.66
CA VAL A 203 11.33 2.07 12.72
C VAL A 203 11.55 0.60 13.09
N SER A 204 10.49 -0.20 13.05
CA SER A 204 10.57 -1.66 13.21
C SER A 204 9.60 -2.38 12.29
N TYR A 205 10.01 -3.55 11.83
CA TYR A 205 9.24 -4.40 10.92
C TYR A 205 8.89 -5.71 11.61
N ILE A 206 7.62 -6.10 11.51
CA ILE A 206 7.16 -7.47 11.78
C ILE A 206 6.38 -7.91 10.56
N VAL A 207 7.01 -8.76 9.74
CA VAL A 207 6.43 -9.30 8.52
C VAL A 207 6.27 -10.81 8.68
N HIS A 208 5.11 -11.34 8.27
CA HIS A 208 4.79 -12.77 8.39
C HIS A 208 5.81 -13.63 7.64
N GLU A 209 6.10 -13.30 6.37
CA GLU A 209 7.10 -14.00 5.56
C GLU A 209 8.55 -13.81 6.09
N ASP A 210 8.83 -12.76 6.88
CA ASP A 210 10.16 -12.56 7.48
C ASP A 210 10.40 -13.37 8.77
N SER A 211 9.35 -13.97 9.36
CA SER A 211 9.42 -14.64 10.66
C SER A 211 9.82 -16.12 10.51
N PRO A 212 11.09 -16.52 10.76
CA PRO A 212 11.43 -17.94 10.85
C PRO A 212 10.53 -18.64 11.88
N GLN A 213 9.86 -19.71 11.46
CA GLN A 213 8.88 -20.48 12.26
C GLN A 213 7.61 -19.74 12.68
N SER A 214 7.23 -18.63 12.04
CA SER A 214 5.95 -17.92 12.30
C SER A 214 5.75 -17.45 13.76
N ARG A 215 6.81 -17.40 14.58
CA ARG A 215 6.73 -17.09 16.02
C ARG A 215 6.27 -15.66 16.31
N CYS A 216 6.40 -14.74 15.35
CA CYS A 216 5.98 -13.36 15.48
C CYS A 216 4.56 -13.08 14.98
N MET A 217 3.80 -14.11 14.59
CA MET A 217 2.62 -13.93 13.75
C MET A 217 1.45 -13.24 14.46
N THR A 218 1.02 -12.11 13.87
CA THR A 218 -0.40 -11.89 13.55
C THR A 218 -0.52 -11.18 12.20
N VAL A 219 -1.27 -11.80 11.30
CA VAL A 219 -1.68 -11.24 10.01
C VAL A 219 -2.48 -9.95 10.26
N PRO A 220 -2.17 -8.84 9.57
CA PRO A 220 -3.01 -7.64 9.61
C PRO A 220 -4.44 -7.95 9.18
N HIS A 221 -5.39 -7.66 10.08
CA HIS A 221 -6.80 -7.74 9.79
C HIS A 221 -7.44 -6.43 10.21
N ARG A 222 -8.33 -5.90 9.37
CA ARG A 222 -9.04 -4.65 9.60
C ARG A 222 -10.32 -4.85 10.41
N PRO A 223 -10.80 -3.85 11.15
CA PRO A 223 -12.13 -3.90 11.74
C PRO A 223 -13.19 -4.06 10.65
N VAL A 224 -14.18 -4.91 10.91
CA VAL A 224 -15.40 -4.94 10.10
C VAL A 224 -16.16 -3.64 10.36
N ASN A 225 -16.48 -2.91 9.30
CA ASN A 225 -17.19 -1.64 9.36
C ASN A 225 -18.42 -1.65 8.41
N GLU A 226 -19.25 -0.61 8.46
CA GLU A 226 -20.49 -0.52 7.69
C GLU A 226 -20.32 -0.33 6.18
N ASN A 227 -19.15 0.13 5.71
CA ASN A 227 -18.85 0.32 4.30
C ASN A 227 -18.53 -1.00 3.56
N TRP A 228 -18.55 -2.13 4.26
CA TRP A 228 -18.39 -3.45 3.65
C TRP A 228 -19.72 -3.89 3.02
N LYS A 229 -19.72 -4.19 1.72
CA LYS A 229 -20.88 -4.80 1.06
C LYS A 229 -21.30 -6.12 1.71
N ALA A 230 -20.39 -6.84 2.38
CA ALA A 230 -20.74 -8.01 3.16
C ALA A 230 -21.69 -7.67 4.33
N VAL A 231 -21.52 -6.52 5.00
CA VAL A 231 -22.42 -6.06 6.07
C VAL A 231 -23.79 -5.72 5.49
N GLU A 232 -23.83 -4.94 4.42
CA GLU A 232 -25.07 -4.59 3.72
C GLU A 232 -25.83 -5.85 3.25
N ARG A 233 -25.14 -6.81 2.63
CA ARG A 233 -25.75 -8.04 2.11
C ARG A 233 -26.22 -8.99 3.21
N ALA A 234 -25.46 -9.12 4.29
CA ALA A 234 -25.88 -9.91 5.45
C ALA A 234 -27.16 -9.35 6.11
N ALA A 235 -27.39 -8.04 6.00
CA ALA A 235 -28.59 -7.39 6.50
C ALA A 235 -29.82 -7.50 5.57
N LYS A 236 -29.61 -7.49 4.24
CA LYS A 236 -30.70 -7.43 3.24
C LYS A 236 -31.28 -8.78 2.80
N GLN A 237 -30.53 -9.88 2.90
CA GLN A 237 -30.98 -11.19 2.45
C GLN A 237 -31.11 -12.15 3.63
N ASN A 238 -32.29 -12.75 3.85
CA ASN A 238 -32.66 -13.96 4.64
C ASN A 238 -31.58 -14.61 5.57
N HIS A 239 -30.76 -13.80 6.23
CA HIS A 239 -29.48 -14.18 6.83
C HIS A 239 -28.60 -15.06 5.91
N ASP A 240 -28.16 -14.56 4.74
CA ASP A 240 -27.22 -15.30 3.88
C ASP A 240 -26.03 -15.83 4.71
N ARG A 241 -25.97 -17.16 4.85
CA ARG A 241 -24.99 -17.84 5.70
C ARG A 241 -23.56 -17.59 5.23
N GLY A 242 -23.35 -17.33 3.93
CA GLY A 242 -22.06 -17.02 3.34
C GLY A 242 -21.51 -15.69 3.86
N PHE A 243 -22.27 -14.60 3.74
CA PHE A 243 -21.84 -13.29 4.26
C PHE A 243 -21.72 -13.27 5.78
N ASN A 244 -22.63 -13.94 6.49
CA ASN A 244 -22.51 -14.09 7.95
C ASN A 244 -21.23 -14.81 8.36
N LYS A 245 -20.81 -15.83 7.62
CA LYS A 245 -19.53 -16.52 7.85
C LYS A 245 -18.34 -15.58 7.59
N ILE A 246 -18.34 -14.83 6.48
CA ILE A 246 -17.30 -13.84 6.16
C ILE A 246 -17.14 -12.84 7.32
N LEU A 247 -18.25 -12.25 7.79
CA LEU A 247 -18.22 -11.27 8.87
C LEU A 247 -17.77 -11.90 10.20
N LYS A 248 -18.17 -13.14 10.48
CA LYS A 248 -17.73 -13.87 11.68
C LYS A 248 -16.22 -14.12 11.66
N ASP A 249 -15.68 -14.56 10.53
CA ASP A 249 -14.26 -14.82 10.35
C ASP A 249 -13.45 -13.53 10.44
N ALA A 250 -13.84 -12.49 9.69
CA ALA A 250 -13.17 -11.18 9.73
C ALA A 250 -13.14 -10.58 11.15
N ARG A 251 -14.26 -10.62 11.87
CA ARG A 251 -14.31 -10.15 13.28
C ARG A 251 -13.43 -10.99 14.20
N ARG A 252 -13.38 -12.32 14.02
CA ARG A 252 -12.52 -13.20 14.82
C ARG A 252 -11.06 -12.86 14.58
N ASP A 253 -10.66 -12.72 13.32
CA ASP A 253 -9.25 -12.56 12.96
C ASP A 253 -8.76 -11.14 13.27
N HIS A 254 -9.58 -10.11 13.09
CA HIS A 254 -9.32 -8.77 13.62
C HIS A 254 -9.20 -8.77 15.15
N ARG A 255 -10.05 -9.48 15.90
CA ARG A 255 -9.89 -9.56 17.37
C ARG A 255 -8.55 -10.17 17.78
N LYS A 256 -8.09 -11.21 17.08
CA LYS A 256 -6.77 -11.82 17.34
C LYS A 256 -5.64 -10.83 17.06
N PHE A 257 -5.66 -10.20 15.88
CA PHE A 257 -4.69 -9.17 15.50
C PHE A 257 -4.67 -8.02 16.51
N ARG A 258 -5.85 -7.49 16.84
CA ARG A 258 -6.00 -6.40 17.79
C ARG A 258 -5.50 -6.76 19.18
N SER A 259 -5.84 -7.93 19.70
CA SER A 259 -5.35 -8.38 21.01
C SER A 259 -3.82 -8.46 21.06
N TRP A 260 -3.20 -8.88 19.96
CA TRP A 260 -1.75 -8.94 19.85
C TRP A 260 -1.09 -7.56 19.79
N MET A 261 -1.71 -6.63 19.05
CA MET A 261 -1.28 -5.23 18.95
C MET A 261 -1.40 -4.49 20.29
N LEU A 262 -2.50 -4.70 21.02
CA LEU A 262 -2.70 -4.12 22.36
C LEU A 262 -1.59 -4.52 23.33
N GLY A 263 -1.09 -5.76 23.26
CA GLY A 263 0.00 -6.23 24.10
C GLY A 263 1.39 -5.68 23.74
N ARG A 264 1.54 -5.07 22.55
CA ARG A 264 2.85 -4.60 22.02
C ARG A 264 2.96 -3.10 21.96
N VAL A 265 1.96 -2.45 21.38
CA VAL A 265 1.91 -1.01 21.16
C VAL A 265 0.94 -0.35 22.14
N GLY A 266 -0.19 -1.01 22.43
CA GLY A 266 -1.30 -0.41 23.19
C GLY A 266 -2.47 -0.03 22.27
N PRO A 267 -3.57 0.52 22.80
CA PRO A 267 -4.68 0.97 21.97
C PRO A 267 -4.26 2.18 21.10
N PRO A 268 -4.75 2.31 19.87
CA PRO A 268 -4.69 3.54 19.12
C PRO A 268 -5.62 4.59 19.71
N ASP A 269 -5.21 5.83 19.59
CA ASP A 269 -6.05 7.01 19.72
C ASP A 269 -6.92 7.18 18.46
N ARG A 270 -6.36 6.86 17.28
CA ARG A 270 -7.04 6.93 15.98
C ARG A 270 -6.81 5.70 15.12
N ASN A 271 -7.83 5.28 14.37
CA ASN A 271 -7.74 4.13 13.49
C ASN A 271 -8.32 4.44 12.10
N ILE A 272 -7.43 4.43 11.10
CA ILE A 272 -7.78 4.63 9.70
C ILE A 272 -7.73 3.27 9.00
N ASP A 273 -8.80 2.91 8.30
CA ASP A 273 -8.86 1.65 7.57
C ASP A 273 -9.48 1.79 6.18
N ALA A 274 -8.98 0.99 5.25
CA ALA A 274 -9.52 0.86 3.89
C ALA A 274 -9.30 -0.56 3.38
N TYR A 275 -10.14 -1.04 2.47
CA TYR A 275 -9.78 -2.25 1.73
C TYR A 275 -8.59 -1.95 0.84
N GLN A 276 -8.69 -0.91 0.01
CA GLN A 276 -7.55 -0.43 -0.77
C GLN A 276 -7.49 1.08 -0.77
N THR A 277 -6.28 1.63 -0.74
CA THR A 277 -6.08 3.08 -0.83
C THR A 277 -4.76 3.44 -1.48
N ALA A 278 -4.71 4.60 -2.13
CA ALA A 278 -3.47 5.21 -2.61
C ALA A 278 -2.89 6.20 -1.59
N HIS A 279 -3.73 6.79 -0.73
CA HIS A 279 -3.36 7.92 0.10
C HIS A 279 -4.06 7.86 1.45
N VAL A 280 -3.36 8.22 2.52
CA VAL A 280 -3.90 8.33 3.87
C VAL A 280 -3.53 9.69 4.47
N LEU A 281 -4.47 10.35 5.15
CA LEU A 281 -4.24 11.57 5.92
C LEU A 281 -4.30 11.28 7.42
N ILE A 282 -3.24 11.65 8.14
CA ILE A 282 -3.10 11.57 9.60
C ILE A 282 -2.96 12.97 10.17
N GLY A 283 -4.00 13.44 10.86
CA GLY A 283 -4.11 14.83 11.27
C GLY A 283 -5.18 15.59 10.46
N PRO A 284 -5.36 16.89 10.74
CA PRO A 284 -6.28 17.73 9.99
C PRO A 284 -5.76 17.99 8.57
N LYS A 285 -6.66 18.31 7.63
CA LYS A 285 -6.24 18.84 6.32
C LYS A 285 -5.35 20.07 6.56
N PRO A 286 -4.14 20.14 5.98
CA PRO A 286 -3.25 21.25 6.24
C PRO A 286 -3.78 22.53 5.57
N ALA A 287 -3.62 23.67 6.25
CA ALA A 287 -4.01 24.97 5.68
C ALA A 287 -3.14 25.35 4.47
N THR A 288 -1.88 24.89 4.47
CA THR A 288 -0.95 25.02 3.34
C THR A 288 -0.52 23.62 2.91
N PRO A 289 -0.72 23.24 1.64
CA PRO A 289 -0.26 21.95 1.16
C PRO A 289 1.25 21.78 1.34
N LEU A 290 1.68 20.59 1.76
CA LEU A 290 3.10 20.25 1.87
C LEU A 290 3.72 20.03 0.48
N ARG A 291 5.05 19.93 0.39
CA ARG A 291 5.71 19.52 -0.86
C ARG A 291 5.77 17.99 -0.94
N TYR A 292 5.23 17.43 -2.02
CA TYR A 292 5.29 16.00 -2.26
C TYR A 292 6.75 15.53 -2.40
N LYS A 293 7.07 14.38 -1.80
CA LYS A 293 8.36 13.71 -1.95
C LYS A 293 8.17 12.47 -2.82
N PRO A 294 8.64 12.47 -4.08
CA PRO A 294 8.62 11.27 -4.91
C PRO A 294 9.64 10.25 -4.39
N LEU A 295 9.51 8.99 -4.80
CA LEU A 295 10.50 7.95 -4.45
C LEU A 295 11.90 8.25 -5.01
N THR A 296 11.99 9.07 -6.06
CA THR A 296 13.25 9.47 -6.71
C THR A 296 14.26 9.97 -5.70
N GLY A 297 15.43 9.35 -5.66
CA GLY A 297 16.52 9.78 -4.78
C GLY A 297 16.33 9.42 -3.30
N SER A 298 15.24 8.75 -2.94
CA SER A 298 14.97 8.32 -1.56
C SER A 298 15.83 7.11 -1.14
N ALA A 299 15.97 6.91 0.16
CA ALA A 299 16.37 5.62 0.71
C ALA A 299 15.10 4.84 1.06
N LEU A 300 14.90 3.70 0.42
CA LEU A 300 13.76 2.83 0.61
C LEU A 300 14.16 1.63 1.48
N ALA A 301 13.65 1.58 2.71
CA ALA A 301 13.89 0.48 3.63
C ALA A 301 12.85 -0.63 3.40
N TYR A 302 13.27 -1.86 3.11
CA TYR A 302 12.36 -2.98 2.79
C TYR A 302 12.59 -4.19 3.70
N SER A 303 11.59 -5.06 3.77
CA SER A 303 11.57 -6.26 4.63
C SER A 303 12.84 -7.12 4.47
N ALA A 304 13.37 -7.64 5.58
CA ALA A 304 14.76 -8.09 5.65
C ALA A 304 15.04 -9.38 4.85
N ASN A 305 14.06 -10.29 4.76
CA ASN A 305 14.21 -11.51 3.96
C ASN A 305 13.74 -11.32 2.52
N ALA A 306 13.15 -10.18 2.17
CA ALA A 306 12.78 -9.93 0.79
C ALA A 306 14.01 -9.68 -0.09
N ILE A 307 13.80 -9.86 -1.38
CA ILE A 307 14.65 -9.48 -2.50
C ILE A 307 13.90 -8.36 -3.20
N ALA A 308 14.49 -7.18 -3.21
CA ALA A 308 13.91 -6.00 -3.84
C ALA A 308 14.40 -5.90 -5.28
N ILE A 309 13.46 -5.79 -6.22
CA ILE A 309 13.72 -5.66 -7.65
C ILE A 309 12.98 -4.41 -8.13
N TRP A 310 13.72 -3.36 -8.49
CA TRP A 310 13.13 -2.19 -9.13
C TRP A 310 13.02 -2.44 -10.63
N GLY A 311 11.84 -2.24 -11.21
CA GLY A 311 11.58 -2.57 -12.60
C GLY A 311 10.10 -2.83 -12.88
N ASP A 312 9.83 -3.24 -14.10
CA ASP A 312 8.51 -3.77 -14.48
C ASP A 312 8.40 -5.29 -14.23
N GLU A 313 7.27 -5.88 -14.61
CA GLU A 313 7.04 -7.33 -14.47
C GLU A 313 8.08 -8.18 -15.23
N SER A 314 8.59 -7.70 -16.36
CA SER A 314 9.60 -8.40 -17.16
C SER A 314 10.95 -8.39 -16.47
N ASP A 315 11.35 -7.25 -15.90
CA ASP A 315 12.57 -7.14 -15.09
C ASP A 315 12.51 -8.07 -13.89
N ALA A 316 11.39 -8.05 -13.17
CA ALA A 316 11.16 -8.91 -12.01
C ALA A 316 11.23 -10.40 -12.39
N ALA A 317 10.52 -10.81 -13.44
CA ALA A 317 10.55 -12.17 -13.94
C ALA A 317 11.98 -12.62 -14.27
N ALA A 318 12.74 -11.80 -15.02
CA ALA A 318 14.11 -12.12 -15.42
C ALA A 318 15.02 -12.35 -14.20
N VAL A 319 14.95 -11.48 -13.19
CA VAL A 319 15.74 -11.63 -11.96
C VAL A 319 15.34 -12.88 -11.18
N ILE A 320 14.04 -13.16 -11.04
CA ILE A 320 13.56 -14.34 -10.31
C ILE A 320 14.03 -15.64 -10.99
N TYR A 321 13.95 -15.72 -12.32
CA TYR A 321 14.46 -16.87 -13.07
C TYR A 321 15.97 -17.04 -12.89
N ASP A 322 16.74 -15.95 -13.00
CA ASP A 322 18.20 -15.99 -12.83
C ASP A 322 18.60 -16.50 -11.43
N LEU A 323 17.90 -16.05 -10.38
CA LEU A 323 18.11 -16.52 -9.01
C LEU A 323 17.77 -18.01 -8.86
N ALA A 324 16.63 -18.42 -9.42
CA ALA A 324 16.15 -19.80 -9.36
C ALA A 324 17.13 -20.77 -10.07
N GLU A 325 17.63 -20.41 -11.26
CA GLU A 325 18.60 -21.22 -12.01
C GLU A 325 19.96 -21.31 -11.31
N LYS A 326 20.40 -20.23 -10.66
CA LYS A 326 21.66 -20.19 -9.90
C LYS A 326 21.58 -20.87 -8.53
N GLY A 327 20.38 -21.23 -8.07
CA GLY A 327 20.15 -21.80 -6.74
C GLY A 327 20.55 -20.86 -5.60
N LYS A 328 20.33 -19.56 -5.80
CA LYS A 328 20.66 -18.49 -4.84
C LYS A 328 19.45 -17.99 -4.08
#